data_AF-A0A7S0F067-F1
#
_entry.id   AF-A0A7S0F067-F1
#
_cell.length_a   1.000
_cell.length_b   1.000
_cell.length_c   1.000
_cell.angle_alpha   90.00
_cell.angle_beta   90.00
_cell.angle_gamma   90.00
#
_symmetry.space_group_name_H-M   'P 1'
#
loop_
_entity.id
_entity.type
_entity.pdbx_description
1 polymer ?
#
loop_
_entity_poly.entity_id
_entity_poly.type
_entity_poly.pdbx_seq_one_letter_code
_entity_poly.pdbx_strand_id
1 'polypeptide(L)'
;ADLFLDTPEYNAHGTATEVLSSGVPVLTLAGSKAHSSRVAASVVIAAGLQEMIARNLEDYEDIATKLIARPHLLARLHDKLLEERKSSKLFDREWWAQQLETSFLLLWELFVHEVTAQ
;
A
#
# COMPACT_ATOMS: atom_id res chain seq x y z
N ALA A 1 -4.21 -13.20 -12.10
CA ALA A 1 -2.88 -12.62 -12.36
C ALA A 1 -1.98 -13.04 -11.21
N ASP A 2 -0.71 -13.33 -11.47
CA ASP A 2 0.21 -13.85 -10.44
C ASP A 2 1.09 -12.76 -9.81
N LEU A 3 1.31 -11.66 -10.53
CA LEU A 3 2.08 -10.49 -10.09
C LEU A 3 1.50 -9.25 -10.79
N PHE A 4 1.38 -8.14 -10.05
CA PHE A 4 1.04 -6.84 -10.61
C PHE A 4 2.28 -5.96 -10.66
N LEU A 5 2.58 -5.43 -11.85
CA LEU A 5 3.69 -4.50 -12.08
C LEU A 5 3.14 -3.08 -12.07
N ASP A 6 3.48 -2.32 -11.04
CA ASP A 6 3.06 -0.92 -10.88
C ASP A 6 3.87 0.05 -11.74
N THR A 7 3.29 1.21 -12.07
CA THR A 7 3.90 2.27 -12.87
C THR A 7 4.63 3.31 -11.98
N PRO A 8 5.96 3.53 -12.13
CA PRO A 8 6.75 4.32 -11.17
C PRO A 8 6.40 5.81 -11.06
N GLU A 9 6.06 6.48 -12.16
CA GLU A 9 5.82 7.95 -12.16
C GLU A 9 4.43 8.32 -11.61
N TYR A 10 3.47 7.43 -11.79
CA TYR A 10 2.12 7.55 -11.24
C TYR A 10 1.67 6.15 -10.86
N ASN A 11 1.78 5.84 -9.56
CA ASN A 11 1.49 4.51 -9.06
C ASN A 11 0.00 4.21 -9.13
N ALA A 12 -0.31 2.93 -9.05
CA ALA A 12 -1.62 2.42 -8.74
C ALA A 12 -2.03 2.91 -7.34
N HIS A 13 -3.22 3.52 -7.26
CA HIS A 13 -3.82 4.00 -6.02
C HIS A 13 -4.87 2.99 -5.52
N GLY A 14 -6.15 3.23 -5.83
CA GLY A 14 -7.23 2.29 -5.52
C GLY A 14 -6.99 0.91 -6.12
N THR A 15 -6.48 0.85 -7.35
CA THR A 15 -6.14 -0.41 -8.03
C THR A 15 -5.14 -1.26 -7.24
N ALA A 16 -4.12 -0.67 -6.61
CA ALA A 16 -3.18 -1.44 -5.80
C ALA A 16 -3.89 -2.09 -4.60
N THR A 17 -4.82 -1.38 -3.98
CA THR A 17 -5.61 -1.87 -2.85
C THR A 17 -6.51 -3.03 -3.27
N GLU A 18 -7.17 -2.93 -4.43
CA GLU A 18 -8.02 -4.00 -4.98
C GLU A 18 -7.21 -5.25 -5.33
N VAL A 19 -6.07 -5.06 -6.00
CA VAL A 19 -5.15 -6.14 -6.38
C VAL A 19 -4.63 -6.88 -5.15
N LEU A 20 -4.14 -6.16 -4.14
CA LEU A 20 -3.67 -6.76 -2.88
C LEU A 20 -4.80 -7.46 -2.12
N SER A 21 -6.01 -6.88 -2.12
CA SER A 21 -7.20 -7.51 -1.51
C SER A 21 -7.54 -8.85 -2.15
N SER A 22 -7.23 -9.02 -3.45
CA SER A 22 -7.43 -10.26 -4.19
C SER A 22 -6.34 -11.31 -3.97
N GLY A 23 -5.30 -11.01 -3.16
CA GLY A 23 -4.17 -11.90 -2.89
C GLY A 23 -3.03 -11.81 -3.91
N VAL A 24 -3.08 -10.87 -4.85
CA VAL A 24 -2.04 -10.69 -5.87
C VAL A 24 -0.99 -9.69 -5.36
N PRO A 25 0.31 -10.05 -5.33
CA PRO A 25 1.36 -9.13 -4.92
C PRO A 25 1.55 -7.99 -5.94
N VAL A 26 1.83 -6.78 -5.43
CA VAL A 26 2.11 -5.57 -6.21
C VAL A 26 3.59 -5.24 -6.05
N LEU A 27 4.34 -5.26 -7.16
CA LEU A 27 5.71 -4.73 -7.23
C LEU A 27 5.65 -3.25 -7.61
N THR A 28 6.26 -2.39 -6.81
CA THR A 28 6.24 -0.93 -7.01
C THR A 28 7.61 -0.30 -6.81
N LEU A 29 7.78 0.91 -7.33
CA LEU A 29 8.94 1.76 -7.13
C LEU A 29 8.46 3.12 -6.60
N ALA A 30 8.90 3.47 -5.40
CA ALA A 30 8.56 4.74 -4.77
C ALA A 30 9.39 5.89 -5.37
N GLY A 31 8.71 6.87 -5.96
CA GLY A 31 9.33 8.12 -6.39
C GLY A 31 9.71 9.04 -5.23
N SER A 32 10.54 10.05 -5.54
CA SER A 32 11.11 10.95 -4.53
C SER A 32 10.38 12.28 -4.35
N LYS A 33 9.54 12.68 -5.32
CA LYS A 33 8.96 14.04 -5.38
C LYS A 33 7.45 14.10 -5.31
N ALA A 34 6.75 13.23 -6.03
CA ALA A 34 5.30 13.29 -6.15
C ALA A 34 4.63 12.34 -5.16
N HIS A 35 3.51 12.80 -4.56
CA HIS A 35 2.65 11.92 -3.76
C HIS A 35 2.15 10.74 -4.59
N SER A 36 1.75 11.00 -5.84
CA SER A 36 1.22 9.99 -6.77
C SER A 36 2.20 8.87 -7.10
N SER A 37 3.50 9.06 -6.92
CA SER A 37 4.53 8.03 -7.12
C SER A 37 4.92 7.30 -5.85
N ARG A 38 4.15 7.45 -4.76
CA ARG A 38 4.42 6.77 -3.47
C ARG A 38 3.22 6.06 -2.87
N VAL A 39 2.04 6.15 -3.50
CA VAL A 39 0.82 5.58 -2.93
C VAL A 39 0.87 4.07 -2.88
N ALA A 40 1.24 3.41 -3.98
CA ALA A 40 1.36 1.95 -3.98
C ALA A 40 2.37 1.47 -2.95
N ALA A 41 3.51 2.15 -2.79
CA ALA A 41 4.49 1.81 -1.76
C ALA A 41 3.89 1.86 -0.34
N SER A 42 3.10 2.90 -0.03
CA SER A 42 2.39 2.98 1.26
C SER A 42 1.40 1.83 1.46
N VAL A 43 0.64 1.48 0.42
CA VAL A 43 -0.34 0.39 0.47
C VAL A 43 0.36 -0.97 0.62
N VAL A 44 1.47 -1.20 -0.09
CA VAL A 44 2.30 -2.42 -0.01
C VAL A 44 2.90 -2.61 1.38
N ILE A 45 3.35 -1.52 2.04
CA ILE A 45 3.82 -1.56 3.44
C ILE A 45 2.66 -1.96 4.36
N ALA A 46 1.49 -1.34 4.22
CA ALA A 46 0.31 -1.65 5.04
C ALA A 46 -0.22 -3.08 4.81
N ALA A 47 0.08 -3.68 3.66
CA ALA A 47 -0.20 -5.08 3.34
C ALA A 47 0.90 -6.05 3.84
N GLY A 48 1.94 -5.56 4.52
CA GLY A 48 3.01 -6.39 5.08
C GLY A 48 4.06 -6.87 4.05
N LEU A 49 4.06 -6.32 2.83
CA LEU A 49 4.92 -6.75 1.72
C LEU A 49 6.02 -5.74 1.36
N GLN A 50 6.68 -5.14 2.35
CA GLN A 50 7.74 -4.15 2.13
C GLN A 50 8.89 -4.64 1.21
N GLU A 51 9.10 -5.96 1.11
CA GLU A 51 10.04 -6.57 0.16
C GLU A 51 9.67 -6.39 -1.32
N MET A 52 8.45 -5.95 -1.63
CA MET A 52 7.94 -5.67 -2.98
C MET A 52 8.11 -4.20 -3.40
N ILE A 53 8.92 -3.44 -2.66
CA ILE A 53 9.25 -2.05 -2.98
C ILE A 53 10.67 -2.01 -3.51
N ALA A 54 10.79 -1.81 -4.81
CA ALA A 54 12.09 -1.68 -5.46
C ALA A 54 12.78 -0.37 -5.06
N ARG A 55 14.11 -0.38 -5.06
CA ARG A 55 14.95 0.79 -4.72
C ARG A 55 15.25 1.67 -5.92
N ASN A 56 15.22 1.10 -7.12
CA ASN A 56 15.44 1.75 -8.41
C ASN A 56 14.88 0.83 -9.52
N LEU A 57 15.01 1.23 -10.79
CA LEU A 57 14.50 0.45 -11.93
C LEU A 57 15.23 -0.88 -12.13
N GLU A 58 16.54 -0.94 -11.90
CA GLU A 58 17.32 -2.19 -12.00
C GLU A 58 16.85 -3.22 -10.96
N ASP A 59 16.68 -2.79 -9.71
CA ASP A 59 16.14 -3.61 -8.63
C ASP A 59 14.70 -4.05 -8.91
N TYR A 60 13.89 -3.19 -9.54
CA TYR A 60 12.54 -3.52 -9.96
C TYR A 60 12.54 -4.66 -10.99
N GLU A 61 13.38 -4.56 -12.03
CA GLU A 61 13.52 -5.59 -13.06
C GLU A 61 14.05 -6.91 -12.49
N ASP A 62 15.02 -6.84 -11.58
CA ASP A 62 15.58 -8.01 -10.89
C ASP A 62 14.53 -8.73 -10.05
N ILE A 63 13.73 -7.99 -9.26
CA ILE A 63 12.65 -8.57 -8.45
C ILE A 63 11.60 -9.22 -9.36
N ALA A 64 11.14 -8.52 -10.40
CA ALA A 64 10.15 -9.05 -11.33
C ALA A 64 10.63 -10.35 -11.99
N THR A 65 11.85 -10.34 -12.52
CA THR A 65 12.44 -11.49 -13.23
C THR A 65 12.63 -12.68 -12.29
N LYS A 66 13.12 -12.43 -11.06
CA LYS A 66 13.30 -13.47 -10.03
C LYS A 66 11.98 -14.13 -9.66
N LEU A 67 10.90 -13.35 -9.51
CA LEU A 67 9.59 -13.87 -9.13
C LEU A 67 8.95 -14.69 -10.26
N ILE A 68 9.04 -14.20 -11.50
CA ILE A 68 8.52 -14.91 -12.69
C ILE A 68 9.27 -16.24 -12.89
N ALA A 69 10.59 -16.26 -12.69
CA ALA A 69 11.38 -17.48 -12.80
C ALA A 69 11.12 -18.50 -11.68
N ARG A 70 10.41 -18.12 -10.61
CA ARG A 70 10.23 -18.93 -9.40
C ARG A 70 8.78 -18.87 -8.89
N PRO A 71 7.85 -19.62 -9.50
CA PRO A 71 6.43 -19.59 -9.13
C PRO A 71 6.14 -19.88 -7.65
N HIS A 72 6.97 -20.69 -7.00
CA HIS A 72 6.84 -20.97 -5.55
C HIS A 72 7.02 -19.72 -4.68
N LEU A 73 7.79 -18.71 -5.13
CA LEU A 73 7.92 -17.44 -4.41
C LEU A 73 6.63 -16.61 -4.53
N LEU A 74 5.99 -16.60 -5.70
CA LEU A 74 4.70 -15.94 -5.91
C LEU A 74 3.61 -16.60 -5.05
N ALA A 75 3.56 -17.93 -5.02
CA ALA A 75 2.64 -18.67 -4.14
C ALA A 75 2.85 -18.28 -2.66
N ARG A 76 4.11 -18.19 -2.20
CA ARG A 76 4.42 -17.77 -0.83
C ARG A 76 3.98 -16.34 -0.53
N LEU A 77 4.13 -15.41 -1.48
CA LEU A 77 3.67 -14.02 -1.34
C LEU A 77 2.15 -13.93 -1.28
N HIS A 78 1.45 -14.71 -2.11
CA HIS A 78 0.00 -14.84 -2.08
C HIS A 78 -0.47 -15.36 -0.71
N ASP A 79 0.12 -16.45 -0.21
CA ASP A 79 -0.23 -17.01 1.09
C ASP A 79 0.03 -16.02 2.23
N LYS A 80 1.16 -15.30 2.17
CA LYS A 80 1.46 -14.21 3.11
C LYS A 80 0.38 -13.12 3.08
N LEU A 81 -0.06 -12.69 1.90
CA LEU A 81 -1.14 -11.69 1.77
C LEU A 81 -2.46 -12.17 2.38
N LEU A 82 -2.83 -13.44 2.16
CA LEU A 82 -4.04 -14.00 2.73
C LEU A 82 -3.99 -14.05 4.26
N GLU A 83 -2.82 -14.31 4.85
CA GLU A 83 -2.63 -14.25 6.30
C GLU A 83 -2.66 -12.81 6.82
N GLU A 84 -1.88 -11.89 6.22
CA GLU A 84 -1.85 -10.47 6.60
C GLU A 84 -3.24 -9.83 6.49
N ARG A 85 -4.05 -10.22 5.51
CA ARG A 85 -5.41 -9.71 5.33
C ARG A 85 -6.33 -9.98 6.52
N LYS A 86 -6.09 -11.03 7.31
CA LYS A 86 -6.91 -11.35 8.48
C LYS A 86 -6.73 -10.35 9.62
N SER A 87 -5.58 -9.69 9.70
CA SER A 87 -5.20 -8.78 10.79
C SER A 87 -4.91 -7.35 10.36
N SER A 88 -4.60 -7.12 9.07
CA SER A 88 -4.21 -5.81 8.58
C SER A 88 -5.39 -4.83 8.57
N LYS A 89 -5.14 -3.64 9.11
CA LYS A 89 -6.07 -2.51 9.06
C LYS A 89 -6.27 -1.95 7.65
N LEU A 90 -5.40 -2.30 6.70
CA LEU A 90 -5.54 -1.88 5.31
C LEU A 90 -6.91 -2.25 4.73
N PHE A 91 -7.46 -3.40 5.11
CA PHE A 91 -8.71 -3.93 4.58
C PHE A 91 -9.91 -3.72 5.54
N ASP A 92 -9.70 -3.04 6.67
CA ASP A 92 -10.69 -2.83 7.72
C ASP A 92 -11.41 -1.48 7.51
N ARG A 93 -12.53 -1.54 6.80
CA ARG A 93 -13.33 -0.36 6.44
C ARG A 93 -13.88 0.37 7.67
N GLU A 94 -14.30 -0.37 8.69
CA GLU A 94 -14.88 0.21 9.91
C GLU A 94 -13.80 0.96 10.71
N TRP A 95 -12.61 0.36 10.82
CA TRP A 95 -11.47 1.03 11.45
C TRP A 95 -11.11 2.32 10.73
N TRP A 96 -11.04 2.32 9.39
CA TRP A 96 -10.76 3.54 8.61
C TRP A 96 -11.79 4.64 8.84
N ALA A 97 -13.08 4.29 8.86
CA ALA A 97 -14.15 5.25 9.15
C ALA A 97 -13.97 5.88 10.54
N GLN A 98 -13.73 5.04 11.56
CA GLN A 98 -13.50 5.51 12.93
C GLN A 98 -12.26 6.41 13.05
N GLN A 99 -11.16 6.08 12.37
CA GLN A 99 -9.96 6.93 12.38
C GLN A 99 -10.21 8.28 11.71
N LEU A 100 -11.00 8.30 10.63
CA LEU A 100 -11.36 9.53 9.93
C LEU A 100 -12.26 10.41 10.80
N GLU A 101 -13.29 9.83 11.42
CA GLU A 101 -14.19 10.53 12.36
C GLU A 101 -13.40 11.11 13.54
N THR A 102 -12.51 10.31 14.14
CA THR A 102 -11.62 10.77 15.22
C THR A 102 -10.76 11.96 14.78
N SER A 103 -10.20 11.89 13.57
CA SER A 103 -9.39 12.98 13.02
C SER A 103 -10.21 14.25 12.79
N PHE A 104 -11.46 14.13 12.33
CA PHE A 104 -12.34 15.27 12.17
C PHE A 104 -12.73 15.93 13.50
N LEU A 105 -13.01 15.14 14.53
CA LEU A 105 -13.30 15.67 15.87
C LEU A 105 -12.10 16.42 16.45
N LEU A 106 -10.89 15.87 16.32
CA LEU A 106 -9.65 16.53 16.75
C LEU A 106 -9.41 17.86 16.02
N LEU A 107 -9.58 17.87 14.69
CA LEU A 107 -9.46 19.10 13.90
C LEU A 107 -10.49 20.15 14.31
N TRP A 108 -11.72 19.72 14.61
CA TRP A 108 -12.78 20.61 15.08
C TRP A 108 -12.48 21.20 16.45
N GLU A 109 -12.02 20.39 17.41
CA GLU A 109 -11.61 20.85 18.73
C GLU A 109 -10.50 21.91 18.63
N LEU A 110 -9.47 21.65 17.81
CA LEU A 110 -8.39 22.60 17.55
C LEU A 110 -8.92 23.94 17.01
N PHE A 111 -9.81 23.88 16.02
CA PHE A 111 -10.42 25.07 15.43
C PHE A 111 -11.24 25.87 16.45
N VAL A 112 -12.10 25.21 17.23
CA VAL A 112 -12.90 25.89 18.26
C VAL A 112 -12.03 26.53 19.33
N HIS A 113 -10.95 25.85 19.75
CA HIS A 113 -9.98 26.42 20.68
C HIS A 113 -9.29 27.66 20.12
N GLU A 114 -8.89 27.65 18.85
CA GLU A 114 -8.23 28.80 18.20
C GLU A 114 -9.17 30.01 18.07
N VAL A 115 -10.44 29.77 17.71
CA VAL A 115 -11.44 30.84 17.52
C VAL A 115 -11.94 31.42 18.85
N THR A 116 -12.05 30.61 19.92
CA THR A 116 -12.55 31.09 21.23
C THR A 116 -11.46 31.71 22.11
N ALA A 117 -10.18 31.55 21.77
CA ALA A 117 -9.06 32.19 22.44
C ALA A 117 -8.73 33.60 21.90
N GLN A 118 -9.41 34.06 20.84
CA GLN A 118 -9.36 35.43 20.30
C GLN A 118 -10.55 36.25 20.79
#